data_AF-A0A7S2LYI1-F1
#
_entry.id   AF-A0A7S2LYI1-F1
#
_cell.length_a   1.000
_cell.length_b   1.000
_cell.length_c   1.000
_cell.angle_alpha   90.00
_cell.angle_beta   90.00
_cell.angle_gamma   90.00
#
_symmetry.space_group_name_H-M   'P 1'
#
loop_
_entity.id
_entity.type
_entity.pdbx_description
1 polymer ?
#
loop_
_entity_poly.entity_id
_entity_poly.type
_entity_poly.pdbx_seq_one_letter_code
_entity_poly.pdbx_strand_id
1 'polypeptide(L)'
;ANASVCIRCAPGNYSVLPGVSACSKCPPGTWSGDFKVTTCNLCPAGKWARASGSLREDQCMPCWRSNDCLEDKTVEVSVVVSGLDASALSGEERDALGAALASDLASACEVANSSVVELSGASNATVTFGPGGGVSAFVRDLSGITAQDLAARLYSSSFRATLG
;
A
#
# COMPACT_ATOMS: atom_id res chain seq x y z
N ALA A 1 18.63 -32.64 -14.36
CA ALA A 1 18.24 -32.12 -13.04
C ALA A 1 17.92 -30.64 -13.18
N ASN A 2 16.64 -30.27 -13.21
CA ASN A 2 16.24 -28.86 -13.33
C ASN A 2 16.16 -28.29 -11.90
N ALA A 3 17.30 -27.81 -11.39
CA ALA A 3 17.31 -27.12 -10.10
C ALA A 3 16.64 -25.76 -10.30
N SER A 4 15.33 -25.68 -10.06
CA SER A 4 14.64 -24.40 -9.91
C SER A 4 15.30 -23.67 -8.75
N VAL A 5 16.21 -22.73 -9.07
CA VAL A 5 16.87 -21.85 -8.10
C VAL A 5 15.76 -21.05 -7.43
N CYS A 6 15.30 -21.53 -6.27
CA CYS A 6 14.38 -20.77 -5.45
C CYS A 6 15.14 -19.54 -4.96
N ILE A 7 14.85 -18.38 -5.55
CA ILE A 7 15.35 -17.11 -5.05
C ILE A 7 14.80 -16.97 -3.63
N ARG A 8 15.70 -17.02 -2.66
CA ARG A 8 15.36 -16.72 -1.28
C ARG A 8 15.17 -15.22 -1.20
N CYS A 9 13.95 -14.77 -0.95
CA CYS A 9 13.73 -13.37 -0.63
C CYS A 9 14.60 -13.02 0.57
N ALA A 10 15.51 -12.08 0.36
CA ALA A 10 16.34 -11.52 1.42
C ALA A 10 15.43 -10.75 2.41
N PRO A 11 15.90 -10.50 3.63
CA PRO A 11 15.25 -9.59 4.55
C PRO A 11 14.85 -8.28 3.86
N GLY A 12 13.71 -7.73 4.25
CA GLY A 12 13.05 -6.60 3.60
C GLY A 12 12.27 -6.95 2.33
N ASN A 13 12.35 -8.18 1.83
CA ASN A 13 11.57 -8.60 0.66
C ASN A 13 10.67 -9.79 0.97
N TYR A 14 9.53 -9.88 0.30
CA TYR A 14 8.57 -10.96 0.39
C TYR A 14 8.16 -11.50 -0.99
N SER A 15 7.64 -12.72 -1.01
CA SER A 15 6.99 -13.29 -2.18
C SER A 15 5.73 -14.04 -1.78
N VAL A 16 4.59 -13.66 -2.37
CA VAL A 16 3.30 -14.33 -2.13
C VAL A 16 3.26 -15.72 -2.78
N LEU A 17 4.03 -15.94 -3.86
CA LEU A 17 4.01 -17.18 -4.63
C LEU A 17 5.36 -17.92 -4.56
N PRO A 18 5.35 -19.26 -4.46
CA PRO A 18 6.58 -20.04 -4.63
C PRO A 18 7.06 -19.94 -6.09
N GLY A 19 8.38 -19.78 -6.28
CA GLY A 19 9.00 -19.80 -7.62
C GLY A 19 9.03 -18.48 -8.39
N VAL A 20 8.81 -17.33 -7.74
CA VAL A 20 8.94 -16.01 -8.39
C VAL A 20 10.39 -15.72 -8.83
N SER A 21 10.53 -15.02 -9.95
CA SER A 21 11.82 -14.56 -10.48
C SER A 21 12.37 -13.32 -9.76
N ALA A 22 11.53 -12.61 -9.00
CA ALA A 22 11.92 -11.45 -8.20
C ALA A 22 11.05 -11.36 -6.94
N CYS A 23 11.63 -10.91 -5.83
CA CYS A 23 10.90 -10.64 -4.60
C CYS A 23 10.49 -9.18 -4.52
N SER A 24 9.30 -8.92 -3.98
CA SER A 24 8.79 -7.57 -3.77
C SER A 24 9.29 -7.01 -2.44
N LYS A 25 9.62 -5.72 -2.39
CA LYS A 25 9.97 -5.05 -1.12
C LYS A 25 8.78 -5.04 -0.17
N CYS A 26 9.02 -5.25 1.11
CA CYS A 26 8.02 -5.05 2.15
C CYS A 26 7.47 -3.63 2.06
N PRO A 27 6.15 -3.44 2.00
CA PRO A 27 5.58 -2.11 1.86
C PRO A 27 5.82 -1.27 3.13
N PRO A 28 5.74 0.06 3.05
CA PRO A 28 5.76 0.93 4.22
C PRO A 28 4.77 0.47 5.30
N GLY A 29 5.15 0.67 6.56
CA GLY A 29 4.42 0.17 7.73
C GLY A 29 4.71 -1.31 8.07
N THR A 30 5.53 -1.99 7.26
CA THR A 30 5.90 -3.39 7.46
C THR A 30 7.41 -3.62 7.38
N TRP A 31 7.89 -4.72 7.94
CA TRP A 31 9.29 -5.12 7.95
C TRP A 31 9.43 -6.64 7.81
N SER A 32 10.61 -7.10 7.38
CA SER A 32 10.94 -8.52 7.38
C SER A 32 12.41 -8.74 7.69
N GLY A 33 12.69 -9.48 8.77
CA GLY A 33 14.05 -9.87 9.16
C GLY A 33 14.49 -11.23 8.63
N ASP A 34 13.56 -12.02 8.09
CA ASP A 34 13.79 -13.42 7.75
C ASP A 34 13.92 -13.64 6.25
N PHE A 35 14.60 -14.73 5.89
CA PHE A 35 14.66 -15.20 4.51
C PHE A 35 13.40 -15.98 4.16
N LYS A 36 12.98 -15.92 2.88
CA LYS A 36 11.82 -16.65 2.34
C LYS A 36 10.48 -16.28 2.98
N VAL A 37 10.30 -15.03 3.40
CA VAL A 37 8.99 -14.62 3.92
C VAL A 37 7.96 -14.50 2.79
N THR A 38 6.73 -14.93 3.08
CA THR A 38 5.57 -14.79 2.19
C THR A 38 4.70 -13.60 2.53
N THR A 39 4.87 -13.06 3.73
CA THR A 39 4.20 -11.87 4.26
C THR A 39 5.20 -11.05 5.07
N CYS A 40 5.06 -9.74 5.07
CA CYS A 40 5.86 -8.87 5.93
C CYS A 40 5.18 -8.71 7.30
N ASN A 41 5.98 -8.51 8.33
CA ASN A 41 5.50 -8.23 9.68
C ASN A 41 5.05 -6.79 9.76
N LEU A 42 3.90 -6.52 10.38
CA LEU A 42 3.47 -5.17 10.68
C LEU A 42 4.41 -4.54 11.72
N CYS A 43 4.63 -3.24 11.62
CA CYS A 43 5.26 -2.50 12.70
C CYS A 43 4.46 -2.64 14.01
N PRO A 44 5.10 -2.49 15.18
CA PRO A 44 4.40 -2.47 16.47
C PRO A 44 3.57 -1.19 16.66
N ALA A 45 2.60 -1.26 17.56
CA ALA A 45 1.65 -0.17 17.83
C ALA A 45 2.37 1.17 18.11
N GLY A 46 1.93 2.23 17.42
CA GLY A 46 2.48 3.58 17.59
C GLY A 46 3.81 3.82 16.85
N LYS A 47 4.29 2.86 16.06
CA LYS A 47 5.47 3.00 15.19
C LYS A 47 5.11 2.72 13.73
N TRP A 48 5.86 3.33 12.82
CA TRP A 48 5.68 3.22 11.37
C TRP A 48 7.03 3.16 10.65
N ALA A 49 7.13 2.30 9.63
CA ALA A 49 8.28 2.24 8.74
C ALA A 49 7.97 3.03 7.46
N ARG A 50 8.69 4.14 7.22
CA ARG A 50 8.53 4.96 6.01
C ARG A 50 9.01 4.27 4.74
N ALA A 51 10.18 3.65 4.84
CA ALA A 51 10.84 3.06 3.70
C ALA A 51 10.19 1.72 3.34
N SER A 52 10.05 1.46 2.04
CA SER A 52 9.84 0.09 1.59
C SER A 52 11.12 -0.72 1.80
N GLY A 53 10.95 -1.99 2.13
CA GLY A 53 12.04 -2.92 2.34
C GLY A 53 12.67 -2.88 3.71
N SER A 54 11.92 -2.47 4.75
CA SER A 54 12.45 -2.46 6.10
C SER A 54 12.88 -3.85 6.57
N LEU A 55 14.12 -3.93 7.04
CA LEU A 55 14.78 -5.20 7.36
C LEU A 55 14.50 -5.67 8.79
N ARG A 56 14.05 -4.77 9.66
CA ARG A 56 14.04 -4.98 11.11
C ARG A 56 12.96 -4.11 11.75
N GLU A 57 12.45 -4.58 12.89
CA GLU A 57 11.45 -3.86 13.69
C GLU A 57 11.95 -2.51 14.22
N ASP A 58 13.26 -2.35 14.42
CA ASP A 58 13.88 -1.09 14.88
C ASP A 58 13.78 0.05 13.85
N GLN A 59 13.50 -0.27 12.59
CA GLN A 59 13.22 0.70 11.53
C GLN A 59 11.77 1.20 11.55
N CYS A 60 10.91 0.58 12.37
CA CYS A 60 9.62 1.15 12.72
C CYS A 60 9.88 2.28 13.71
N MET A 61 9.75 3.52 13.26
CA MET A 61 9.98 4.70 14.09
C MET A 61 8.65 5.24 14.64
N PRO A 62 8.62 5.76 15.87
CA PRO A 62 7.44 6.45 16.36
C PRO A 62 7.17 7.69 15.50
N CYS A 63 5.89 8.04 15.38
CA CYS A 63 5.47 9.30 14.79
C CYS A 63 6.03 10.48 15.58
N TRP A 64 7.09 11.13 15.10
CA TRP A 64 7.49 12.45 15.63
C TRP A 64 6.68 13.54 14.93
N ARG A 65 5.97 14.34 15.74
CA ARG A 65 4.97 15.37 15.37
C ARG A 65 5.38 16.37 14.27
N SER A 66 6.62 16.40 13.82
CA SER A 66 7.12 17.52 13.00
C SER A 66 7.32 17.25 11.52
N ASN A 67 7.27 16.00 11.05
CA ASN A 67 7.33 15.70 9.61
C ASN A 67 6.68 14.37 9.22
N ASP A 68 6.39 13.52 10.22
CA ASP A 68 6.31 12.10 9.95
C ASP A 68 4.90 11.51 10.02
N CYS A 69 4.05 12.08 10.85
CA CYS A 69 2.62 11.81 10.90
C CYS A 69 1.96 13.17 11.03
N LEU A 70 1.47 13.69 9.91
CA LEU A 70 0.84 15.01 9.84
C LEU A 70 -0.32 15.05 10.86
N GLU A 71 -0.44 16.16 11.61
CA GLU A 71 -1.57 16.36 12.55
C GLU A 71 -2.92 16.29 11.80
N ASP A 72 -2.92 16.68 10.53
CA ASP A 72 -3.93 16.32 9.56
C ASP A 72 -3.71 14.87 9.14
N LYS A 73 -4.42 13.95 9.81
CA LYS A 73 -4.41 12.48 9.67
C LYS A 73 -4.64 11.99 8.22
N THR A 74 -3.70 12.32 7.35
CA THR A 74 -3.76 12.09 5.92
C THR A 74 -2.81 10.96 5.61
N VAL A 75 -3.31 9.94 4.92
CA VAL A 75 -2.53 8.77 4.55
C VAL A 75 -2.44 8.68 3.05
N GLU A 76 -1.23 8.52 2.52
CA GLU A 76 -1.03 8.12 1.13
C GLU A 76 -1.25 6.61 1.02
N VAL A 77 -2.24 6.21 0.23
CA VAL A 77 -2.48 4.81 -0.09
C VAL A 77 -2.00 4.56 -1.51
N SER A 78 -1.02 3.68 -1.66
CA SER A 78 -0.52 3.22 -2.96
C SER A 78 -0.90 1.76 -3.18
N VAL A 79 -1.65 1.51 -4.25
CA VAL A 79 -2.09 0.20 -4.70
C VAL A 79 -1.36 -0.13 -5.99
N VAL A 80 -0.72 -1.31 -6.07
CA VAL A 80 -0.11 -1.79 -7.32
C VAL A 80 -0.93 -2.95 -7.82
N VAL A 81 -1.61 -2.74 -8.96
CA VAL A 81 -2.40 -3.79 -9.61
C VAL A 81 -1.49 -4.56 -10.55
N SER A 82 -1.25 -5.83 -10.23
CA SER A 82 -0.40 -6.70 -11.05
C SER A 82 -1.10 -7.01 -12.38
N GLY A 83 -0.44 -6.72 -13.51
CA GLY A 83 -1.00 -6.96 -14.85
C GLY A 83 -1.86 -5.81 -15.39
N LEU A 84 -1.98 -4.70 -14.67
CA LEU A 84 -2.65 -3.50 -15.15
C LEU A 84 -1.67 -2.66 -16.00
N ASP A 85 -1.87 -2.64 -17.32
CA ASP A 85 -1.18 -1.71 -18.20
C ASP A 85 -1.97 -0.39 -18.25
N ALA A 86 -1.70 0.50 -17.28
CA ALA A 86 -2.37 1.79 -17.16
C ALA A 86 -2.15 2.71 -18.39
N SER A 87 -1.17 2.41 -19.24
CA SER A 87 -0.92 3.07 -20.53
C SER A 87 -1.77 2.53 -21.68
N ALA A 88 -2.29 1.31 -21.56
CA ALA A 88 -3.16 0.69 -22.56
C ALA A 88 -4.66 1.02 -22.37
N LEU A 89 -5.03 1.57 -21.21
CA LEU A 89 -6.40 2.00 -20.91
C LEU A 89 -6.73 3.34 -21.58
N SER A 90 -7.96 3.45 -22.09
CA SER A 90 -8.52 4.73 -22.53
C SER A 90 -8.73 5.68 -21.33
N GLY A 91 -8.88 6.98 -21.61
CA GLY A 91 -9.13 7.98 -20.57
C GLY A 91 -10.37 7.67 -19.73
N GLU A 92 -11.47 7.26 -20.39
CA GLU A 92 -12.73 6.91 -19.72
C GLU A 92 -12.58 5.67 -18.82
N GLU A 93 -11.84 4.65 -19.26
CA GLU A 93 -11.60 3.45 -18.45
C GLU A 93 -10.72 3.76 -17.23
N ARG A 94 -9.72 4.62 -17.40
CA ARG A 94 -8.89 5.10 -16.28
C ARG A 94 -9.69 5.90 -15.28
N ASP A 95 -10.56 6.78 -15.73
CA ASP A 95 -11.38 7.60 -14.85
C ASP A 95 -12.40 6.73 -14.09
N ALA A 96 -13.03 5.77 -14.77
CA ALA A 96 -13.95 4.81 -14.15
C ALA A 96 -13.24 3.91 -13.13
N LEU A 97 -12.06 3.37 -13.47
CA LEU A 97 -11.26 2.57 -12.55
C LEU A 97 -10.78 3.39 -11.36
N GLY A 98 -10.36 4.63 -11.61
CA GLY A 98 -9.89 5.54 -10.58
C GLY A 98 -10.99 5.93 -9.59
N ALA A 99 -12.20 6.23 -10.08
CA ALA A 99 -13.36 6.53 -9.25
C ALA A 99 -13.83 5.31 -8.43
N ALA A 100 -13.81 4.12 -9.02
CA ALA A 100 -14.10 2.88 -8.31
C ALA A 100 -13.10 2.65 -7.17
N LEU A 101 -11.80 2.77 -7.46
CA LEU A 101 -10.76 2.63 -6.44
C LEU A 101 -10.88 3.68 -5.33
N ALA A 102 -11.20 4.94 -5.66
CA ALA A 102 -11.44 5.97 -4.67
C ALA A 102 -12.61 5.60 -3.74
N SER A 103 -13.70 5.06 -4.29
CA SER A 103 -14.85 4.58 -3.52
C SER A 103 -14.50 3.39 -2.61
N ASP A 104 -13.72 2.43 -3.11
CA ASP A 104 -13.27 1.29 -2.32
C ASP A 104 -12.33 1.70 -1.19
N LEU A 105 -11.41 2.64 -1.46
CA LEU A 105 -10.55 3.25 -0.45
C LEU A 105 -11.37 3.98 0.61
N ALA A 106 -12.34 4.80 0.20
CA ALA A 106 -13.23 5.50 1.13
C ALA A 106 -13.99 4.52 2.03
N SER A 107 -14.50 3.44 1.45
CA SER A 107 -15.23 2.39 2.17
C SER A 107 -14.34 1.62 3.14
N ALA A 108 -13.13 1.23 2.73
CA ALA A 108 -12.16 0.54 3.58
C ALA A 108 -11.68 1.42 4.75
N CYS A 109 -11.57 2.72 4.50
CA CYS A 109 -11.15 3.71 5.48
C CYS A 109 -12.29 4.25 6.34
N GLU A 110 -13.55 3.88 6.05
CA GLU A 110 -14.76 4.43 6.69
C GLU A 110 -14.83 5.97 6.63
N VAL A 111 -14.43 6.55 5.50
CA VAL A 111 -14.48 8.00 5.25
C VAL A 111 -15.41 8.35 4.10
N ALA A 112 -15.75 9.63 3.97
CA ALA A 112 -16.48 10.11 2.82
C ALA A 112 -15.64 9.97 1.54
N ASN A 113 -16.29 9.71 0.40
CA ASN A 113 -15.59 9.61 -0.89
C ASN A 113 -14.85 10.93 -1.25
N SER A 114 -15.38 12.07 -0.80
CA SER A 114 -14.72 13.38 -0.93
C SER A 114 -13.44 13.53 -0.13
N SER A 115 -13.20 12.67 0.86
CA SER A 115 -11.97 12.66 1.68
C SER A 115 -10.84 11.89 1.00
N VAL A 116 -11.12 11.17 -0.09
CA VAL A 116 -10.08 10.59 -0.97
C VAL A 116 -9.71 11.63 -2.02
N VAL A 117 -8.43 11.99 -2.12
CA VAL A 117 -7.93 13.09 -2.94
C VAL A 117 -6.74 12.59 -3.76
N GLU A 118 -6.63 13.06 -5.00
CA GLU A 118 -5.47 12.80 -5.84
C GLU A 118 -4.16 13.35 -5.21
N LEU A 119 -2.99 12.81 -5.56
CA LEU A 119 -1.67 13.30 -5.09
C LEU A 119 -1.42 14.80 -5.35
N SER A 120 -2.08 15.37 -6.35
CA SER A 120 -2.01 16.80 -6.68
C SER A 120 -2.80 17.68 -5.69
N GLY A 121 -3.71 17.09 -4.90
CA GLY A 121 -4.65 17.80 -4.05
C GLY A 121 -5.75 18.56 -4.81
N ALA A 122 -5.80 18.46 -6.14
CA ALA A 122 -6.66 19.29 -6.98
C ALA A 122 -8.09 18.75 -7.14
N SER A 123 -8.27 17.43 -7.00
CA SER A 123 -9.54 16.74 -7.23
C SER A 123 -9.85 15.77 -6.11
N ASN A 124 -11.11 15.79 -5.64
CA ASN A 124 -11.64 14.86 -4.66
C ASN A 124 -12.32 13.67 -5.37
N ALA A 125 -12.41 12.53 -4.69
CA ALA A 125 -12.91 11.25 -5.19
C ALA A 125 -12.14 10.71 -6.43
N THR A 126 -10.86 11.03 -6.54
CA THR A 126 -9.99 10.60 -7.64
C THR A 126 -8.63 10.11 -7.13
N VAL A 127 -7.91 9.40 -8.00
CA VAL A 127 -6.62 8.77 -7.71
C VAL A 127 -5.60 9.11 -8.81
N THR A 128 -4.31 9.12 -8.48
CA THR A 128 -3.24 9.31 -9.45
C THR A 128 -2.73 7.97 -9.92
N PHE A 129 -2.60 7.79 -11.23
CA PHE A 129 -1.93 6.63 -11.80
C PHE A 129 -0.44 6.92 -11.99
N GLY A 130 0.40 6.13 -11.33
CA GLY A 130 1.83 6.06 -11.51
C GLY A 130 2.26 5.03 -12.55
N PRO A 131 3.58 4.96 -12.83
CA PRO A 131 4.13 3.97 -13.75
C PRO A 131 3.91 2.53 -13.26
N GLY A 132 3.78 1.58 -14.21
CA GLY A 132 3.71 0.15 -13.89
C GLY A 132 2.42 -0.31 -13.20
N GLY A 133 1.29 0.38 -13.43
CA GLY A 133 -0.01 0.01 -12.83
C GLY A 133 -0.15 0.39 -11.36
N GLY A 134 0.75 1.25 -10.85
CA GLY A 134 0.62 1.85 -9.53
C GLY A 134 -0.48 2.90 -9.54
N VAL A 135 -1.32 2.90 -8.50
CA VAL A 135 -2.38 3.88 -8.29
C VAL A 135 -2.26 4.40 -6.87
N SER A 136 -2.22 5.71 -6.70
CA SER A 136 -1.98 6.36 -5.41
C SER A 136 -3.01 7.43 -5.12
N ALA A 137 -3.44 7.55 -3.87
CA ALA A 137 -4.36 8.59 -3.42
C ALA A 137 -4.10 8.98 -1.96
N PHE A 138 -4.45 10.21 -1.59
CA PHE A 138 -4.48 10.65 -0.21
C PHE A 138 -5.86 10.44 0.40
N VAL A 139 -5.91 9.86 1.59
CA VAL A 139 -7.14 9.71 2.37
C VAL A 139 -7.08 10.65 3.57
N ARG A 140 -8.05 11.55 3.68
CA ARG A 140 -8.18 12.57 4.74
C ARG A 140 -9.29 12.21 5.73
N ASP A 141 -9.45 13.03 6.77
CA ASP A 141 -10.54 12.95 7.76
C ASP A 141 -10.64 11.62 8.53
N LEU A 142 -9.54 10.87 8.61
CA LEU A 142 -9.48 9.61 9.35
C LEU A 142 -9.72 9.88 10.84
N SER A 143 -10.85 9.44 11.39
CA SER A 143 -11.17 9.63 12.81
C SER A 143 -11.24 8.28 13.52
N GLY A 144 -10.66 8.19 14.72
CA GLY A 144 -10.72 6.97 15.54
C GLY A 144 -9.90 5.76 15.05
N ILE A 145 -9.23 5.84 13.91
CA ILE A 145 -8.46 4.74 13.31
C ILE A 145 -6.96 5.03 13.44
N THR A 146 -6.19 4.04 13.90
CA THR A 146 -4.71 4.12 13.92
C THR A 146 -4.12 3.71 12.57
N ALA A 147 -2.87 4.09 12.30
CA ALA A 147 -2.16 3.62 11.11
C ALA A 147 -2.06 2.09 11.04
N GLN A 148 -2.03 1.38 12.19
CA GLN A 148 -2.11 -0.07 12.25
C GLN A 148 -3.47 -0.60 11.79
N ASP A 149 -4.57 -0.04 12.32
CA ASP A 149 -5.92 -0.48 11.98
C ASP A 149 -6.19 -0.28 10.49
N LEU A 150 -5.73 0.84 9.94
CA LEU A 150 -5.80 1.13 8.53
C LEU A 150 -4.96 0.14 7.70
N ALA A 151 -3.71 -0.10 8.10
CA ALA A 151 -2.85 -1.08 7.43
C ALA A 151 -3.46 -2.49 7.47
N ALA A 152 -4.03 -2.92 8.60
CA ALA A 152 -4.70 -4.21 8.72
C ALA A 152 -5.90 -4.33 7.76
N ARG A 153 -6.66 -3.25 7.56
CA ARG A 153 -7.78 -3.19 6.61
C ARG A 153 -7.30 -3.22 5.17
N LEU A 154 -6.34 -2.37 4.80
CA LEU A 154 -5.82 -2.26 3.43
C LEU A 154 -5.00 -3.48 3.00
N TYR A 155 -4.31 -4.16 3.92
CA TYR A 155 -3.59 -5.41 3.61
C TYR A 155 -4.46 -6.66 3.78
N SER A 156 -5.72 -6.51 4.20
CA SER A 156 -6.64 -7.65 4.38
C SER A 156 -6.90 -8.37 3.06
N SER A 157 -7.09 -9.69 3.13
CA SER A 157 -7.50 -10.49 1.97
C SER A 157 -8.84 -10.03 1.40
N SER A 158 -9.74 -9.50 2.24
CA SER A 158 -11.02 -8.91 1.85
C SER A 158 -10.86 -7.69 0.95
N PHE A 159 -10.02 -6.73 1.32
CA PHE A 159 -9.76 -5.56 0.48
C PHE A 159 -9.01 -5.93 -0.81
N ARG A 160 -8.07 -6.87 -0.71
CA ARG A 160 -7.36 -7.40 -1.89
C ARG A 160 -8.29 -8.12 -2.87
N ALA A 161 -9.37 -8.74 -2.39
CA ALA A 161 -10.40 -9.37 -3.24
C ALA A 161 -11.36 -8.34 -3.86
N THR A 162 -11.54 -7.17 -3.25
CA THR A 162 -12.30 -6.08 -3.88
C THR A 162 -11.55 -5.50 -5.08
N LEU A 163 -10.21 -5.55 -5.05
CA LEU A 163 -9.32 -5.05 -6.10
C LEU A 163 -9.05 -6.04 -7.24
N GLY A 164 -9.61 -7.25 -7.20
CA GLY A 164 -9.36 -8.32 -8.18
C GLY A 164 -10.42 -9.39 -8.17
#